data_AF-A0A291LX46-F1
#
_entry.id   AF-A0A291LX46-F1
#
_cell.length_a   1.000
_cell.length_b   1.000
_cell.length_c   1.000
_cell.angle_alpha   90.00
_cell.angle_beta   90.00
_cell.angle_gamma   90.00
#
_symmetry.space_group_name_H-M   'P 1'
#
loop_
_entity.id
_entity.type
_entity.pdbx_description
1 polymer ?
#
loop_
_entity_poly.entity_id
_entity_poly.type
_entity_poly.pdbx_seq_one_letter_code
_entity_poly.pdbx_strand_id
1 'polypeptide(L)'
;MPRALPILTLCLAPLLAGCTEFPELDAAITPEARQAAYPTLLPIDQITGPAYQTRITGNEVAELETAGAAHERRADYLRTRPIE
;
A
#
# COMPACT_ATOMS: atom_id res chain seq x y z
N MET A 1 -10.22 29.59 32.79
CA MET A 1 -9.47 28.80 31.79
C MET A 1 -9.29 27.31 32.20
N PRO A 2 -10.32 26.56 32.65
CA PRO A 2 -10.13 25.14 33.03
C PRO A 2 -10.38 24.14 31.89
N ARG A 3 -10.93 24.58 30.74
CA ARG A 3 -11.31 23.71 29.61
C ARG A 3 -10.16 23.34 28.67
N ALA A 4 -9.03 24.05 28.74
CA ALA A 4 -7.84 23.74 27.95
C ALA A 4 -7.05 22.57 28.53
N LEU A 5 -7.13 22.36 29.85
CA LEU A 5 -6.43 21.29 30.55
C LEU A 5 -6.83 19.88 30.09
N PRO A 6 -8.13 19.51 29.95
CA PRO A 6 -8.51 18.18 29.47
C PRO A 6 -8.17 17.95 27.99
N ILE A 7 -8.15 19.00 27.17
CA ILE A 7 -7.79 18.90 25.75
C ILE A 7 -6.29 18.63 25.61
N LEU A 8 -5.46 19.31 26.43
CA LEU A 8 -4.02 19.10 26.44
C LEU A 8 -3.65 17.68 26.87
N THR A 9 -4.29 17.12 27.91
CA THR A 9 -4.06 15.73 28.33
C THR A 9 -4.53 14.72 27.29
N LEU A 10 -5.66 14.97 26.62
CA LEU A 10 -6.16 14.09 25.56
C LEU A 10 -5.21 14.04 24.36
N CYS A 11 -4.60 15.17 23.99
CA CYS A 11 -3.63 15.22 22.90
C CYS A 11 -2.26 14.65 23.29
N LEU A 12 -1.84 14.75 24.56
CA LEU A 12 -0.51 14.32 25.00
C LEU A 12 -0.40 12.80 25.23
N ALA A 13 -1.50 12.15 25.62
CA ALA A 13 -1.54 10.70 25.86
C ALA A 13 -1.07 9.83 24.67
N PRO A 14 -1.52 10.05 23.41
CA PRO A 14 -1.05 9.24 22.27
C PRO A 14 0.41 9.53 21.87
N LEU A 15 0.94 10.72 22.18
CA LEU A 15 2.35 11.04 21.92
C LEU A 15 3.30 10.22 22.80
N LEU A 16 2.90 9.89 24.03
CA LEU A 16 3.67 9.00 24.90
C LEU A 16 3.52 7.52 24.50
N ALA A 17 2.37 7.14 23.94
CA ALA A 17 2.12 5.76 23.48
C ALA A 17 2.82 5.41 22.16
N GLY A 18 3.27 6.41 21.39
CA GLY A 18 4.07 6.20 20.17
C GLY A 18 5.56 5.96 20.44
N CYS A 19 6.03 6.15 21.68
CA CYS A 19 7.41 5.87 22.10
C CYS A 19 7.59 4.43 22.62
N THR A 20 6.77 3.48 22.19
CA THR A 20 7.01 2.07 22.47
C THR A 20 8.06 1.54 21.51
N GLU A 21 9.03 0.83 22.04
CA GLU A 21 10.05 0.13 21.26
C GLU A 21 9.37 -0.78 20.24
N PHE A 22 9.70 -0.61 18.95
CA PHE A 22 9.27 -1.53 17.92
C PHE A 22 9.83 -2.91 18.30
N PRO A 23 9.01 -3.97 18.37
CA PRO A 23 9.51 -5.26 18.77
C PRO A 23 10.65 -5.65 17.84
N GLU A 24 11.79 -5.97 18.43
CA GLU A 24 13.04 -6.20 17.70
C GLU A 24 12.87 -7.44 16.80
N LEU A 25 12.45 -7.20 15.56
CA LEU A 25 12.13 -8.25 14.58
C LEU A 25 13.36 -9.15 14.33
N ASP A 26 14.55 -8.60 14.52
CA ASP A 26 15.83 -9.30 14.41
C ASP A 26 16.01 -10.41 15.46
N ALA A 27 15.35 -10.31 16.62
CA ALA A 27 15.37 -11.32 17.68
C ALA A 27 14.38 -12.48 17.42
N ALA A 28 13.45 -12.33 16.47
CA ALA A 28 12.47 -13.36 16.14
C ALA A 28 13.03 -14.47 15.23
N ILE A 29 14.20 -14.25 14.62
CA ILE A 29 14.85 -15.22 13.73
C ILE A 29 15.88 -16.01 14.55
N THR A 30 15.60 -17.29 14.77
CA THR A 30 16.54 -18.17 15.48
C THR A 30 17.87 -18.31 14.73
N PRO A 31 18.99 -18.59 15.42
CA PRO A 31 20.29 -18.82 14.77
C PRO A 31 20.23 -19.88 13.66
N GLU A 32 19.38 -20.89 13.82
CA GLU A 32 19.14 -21.97 12.86
C GLU A 32 18.39 -21.46 11.64
N ALA A 33 17.35 -20.64 11.83
CA ALA A 33 16.58 -20.04 10.73
C ALA A 33 17.44 -19.09 9.89
N ARG A 34 18.42 -18.40 10.49
CA ARG A 34 19.37 -17.52 9.79
C ARG A 34 20.36 -18.27 8.90
N GLN A 35 20.68 -19.51 9.26
CA GLN A 35 21.61 -20.39 8.54
C GLN A 35 20.89 -21.38 7.62
N ALA A 36 19.56 -21.43 7.66
CA ALA A 36 18.77 -22.31 6.84
C ALA A 36 18.94 -21.95 5.36
N ALA A 37 18.95 -22.97 4.51
CA ALA A 37 18.90 -22.77 3.07
C ALA A 37 17.59 -22.05 2.71
N TYR A 38 17.67 -21.14 1.74
CA TYR A 38 16.48 -20.50 1.20
C TYR A 38 15.55 -21.57 0.61
N PRO A 39 14.22 -21.49 0.83
CA PRO A 39 13.30 -22.46 0.29
C PRO A 39 13.35 -22.48 -1.24
N THR A 40 13.06 -23.64 -1.82
CA THR A 40 12.90 -23.77 -3.26
C THR A 40 11.77 -22.85 -3.74
N LEU A 41 12.11 -21.89 -4.60
CA LEU A 41 11.13 -20.98 -5.19
C LEU A 41 10.21 -21.77 -6.13
N LEU A 42 8.89 -21.61 -5.96
CA LEU A 42 7.94 -22.12 -6.92
C LEU A 42 7.85 -21.16 -8.12
N PRO A 43 7.85 -21.67 -9.36
CA PRO A 43 7.53 -20.88 -10.53
C PRO A 43 6.18 -20.17 -10.39
N ILE A 44 6.10 -18.93 -10.89
CA ILE A 44 4.90 -18.09 -10.77
C ILE A 44 3.66 -18.81 -11.30
N ASP A 45 3.77 -19.51 -12.43
CA ASP A 45 2.67 -20.24 -13.06
C ASP A 45 2.08 -21.35 -12.17
N GLN A 46 2.82 -21.82 -11.16
CA GLN A 46 2.36 -22.84 -10.21
C GLN A 46 1.59 -22.23 -9.01
N ILE A 47 1.79 -20.95 -8.72
CA ILE A 47 1.16 -20.25 -7.59
C ILE A 47 0.02 -19.33 -8.02
N THR A 48 0.08 -18.80 -9.24
CA THR A 48 -1.07 -18.14 -9.85
C THR A 48 -1.96 -19.26 -10.36
N GLY A 49 -3.11 -19.49 -9.72
CA GLY A 49 -4.18 -20.34 -10.26
C GLY A 49 -4.68 -19.81 -11.62
N PRO A 50 -5.94 -20.04 -12.04
CA PRO A 50 -6.46 -19.57 -13.33
C PRO A 50 -6.48 -18.03 -13.52
N ALA A 51 -5.80 -17.26 -12.67
CA ALA A 51 -5.51 -15.83 -12.81
C ALA A 51 -4.84 -15.42 -14.13
N TYR A 52 -4.37 -16.37 -14.94
CA TYR A 52 -3.94 -16.11 -16.32
C TYR A 52 -5.09 -16.00 -17.33
N GLN A 53 -6.32 -16.33 -16.92
CA GLN A 53 -7.48 -16.09 -17.76
C GLN A 53 -7.81 -14.60 -17.72
N THR A 54 -7.74 -13.95 -18.88
CA THR A 54 -8.26 -12.60 -19.11
C THR A 54 -9.65 -12.49 -18.48
N ARG A 55 -9.75 -11.74 -17.39
CA ARG A 55 -11.01 -11.52 -16.65
C ARG A 55 -11.94 -10.53 -17.37
N ILE A 56 -11.48 -9.97 -18.49
CA ILE A 56 -12.23 -8.97 -19.23
C ILE A 56 -13.36 -9.66 -20.01
N THR A 57 -14.60 -9.29 -19.72
CA THR A 57 -15.81 -9.83 -20.35
C THR A 57 -16.52 -8.78 -21.22
N GLY A 58 -17.22 -9.23 -22.28
CA GLY A 58 -18.11 -8.35 -23.06
C GLY A 58 -17.43 -7.10 -23.64
N ASN A 59 -17.97 -5.93 -23.31
CA ASN A 59 -17.54 -4.62 -23.81
C ASN A 59 -16.53 -3.89 -22.90
N GLU A 60 -16.05 -4.53 -21.83
CA GLU A 60 -15.18 -3.92 -20.82
C GLU A 60 -13.87 -3.35 -21.40
N VAL A 61 -13.34 -3.94 -22.49
CA VAL A 61 -12.16 -3.38 -23.19
C VAL A 61 -12.46 -1.97 -23.69
N ALA A 62 -13.59 -1.78 -24.38
CA ALA A 62 -13.98 -0.48 -24.94
C ALA A 62 -14.29 0.55 -23.83
N GLU A 63 -14.82 0.10 -22.69
CA GLU A 63 -15.05 0.95 -21.52
C GLU A 63 -13.73 1.43 -20.90
N LEU A 64 -12.74 0.52 -20.76
CA LEU A 64 -11.41 0.85 -20.26
C LEU A 64 -10.66 1.80 -21.21
N GLU A 65 -10.75 1.59 -22.53
CA GLU A 65 -10.18 2.52 -23.52
C GLU A 65 -10.83 3.91 -23.42
N THR A 66 -12.15 3.96 -23.26
CA THR A 66 -12.88 5.23 -23.09
C THR A 66 -12.46 5.96 -21.82
N ALA A 67 -12.31 5.23 -20.71
CA ALA A 67 -11.82 5.78 -19.44
C ALA A 67 -10.37 6.27 -19.57
N GLY A 68 -9.49 5.49 -20.22
CA GLY A 68 -8.11 5.86 -20.50
C GLY A 68 -8.01 7.17 -21.27
N ALA A 69 -8.77 7.31 -22.36
CA ALA A 69 -8.80 8.53 -23.15
C ALA A 69 -9.33 9.75 -22.38
N ALA A 70 -10.23 9.55 -21.40
CA ALA A 70 -10.68 10.62 -20.51
C ALA A 70 -9.60 11.05 -19.52
N HIS A 71 -8.84 10.10 -18.96
CA HIS A 71 -7.72 10.38 -18.08
C HIS A 71 -6.58 11.09 -18.78
N GLU A 72 -6.24 10.69 -20.01
CA GLU A 72 -5.21 11.35 -20.83
C GLU A 72 -5.56 12.83 -21.09
N ARG A 73 -6.79 13.10 -21.53
CA ARG A 73 -7.27 14.49 -21.73
C ARG A 73 -7.17 15.34 -20.47
N ARG A 74 -7.50 14.77 -19.31
CA ARG A 74 -7.40 15.47 -18.02
C ARG A 74 -5.93 15.73 -17.64
N ALA A 75 -5.07 14.75 -17.85
CA ALA A 75 -3.64 14.87 -17.58
C ALA A 75 -3.00 15.95 -18.47
N ASP A 76 -3.36 16.01 -19.75
CA ASP A 76 -2.87 17.03 -20.67
C ASP A 76 -3.32 18.43 -20.25
N TYR A 77 -4.59 18.61 -19.91
CA TYR A 77 -5.08 19.86 -19.34
C TYR A 77 -4.29 20.29 -18.10
N LEU A 78 -4.02 19.35 -17.19
CA LEU A 78 -3.26 19.61 -15.96
C LEU A 78 -1.78 19.91 -16.22
N ARG A 79 -1.21 19.40 -17.32
CA ARG A 79 0.17 19.68 -17.71
C ARG A 79 0.32 21.06 -18.35
N THR A 80 -0.70 21.50 -19.10
CA THR A 80 -0.69 22.78 -19.80
C THR A 80 -1.26 23.94 -18.99
N ARG A 81 -1.90 23.68 -17.83
CA ARG A 81 -2.43 24.77 -17.01
C ARG A 81 -1.28 25.59 -16.38
N PRO A 82 -1.37 26.92 -16.35
CA PRO A 82 -0.50 27.72 -15.52
C PRO A 82 -0.76 27.40 -14.03
N ILE A 83 0.32 27.24 -13.28
CA ILE A 83 0.32 27.21 -11.81
C ILE A 83 0.40 28.68 -11.37
N GLU A 84 -0.73 29.20 -10.89
CA GLU A 84 -0.84 30.50 -10.22
C GLU A 84 -0.56 30.37 -8.72
#